data_AF-A0A1F8UIY1-F1
#
_entry.id   AF-A0A1F8UIY1-F1
#
_cell.length_a   1.000
_cell.length_b   1.000
_cell.length_c   1.000
_cell.angle_alpha   90.00
_cell.angle_beta   90.00
_cell.angle_gamma   90.00
#
_symmetry.space_group_name_H-M   'P 1'
#
loop_
_entity.id
_entity.type
_entity.pdbx_description
1 polymer ?
#
loop_
_entity_poly.entity_id
_entity_poly.type
_entity_poly.pdbx_seq_one_letter_code
_entity_poly.pdbx_strand_id
1 'polypeptide(L)'
;MEKAGDKDVTLKINRKGNIIYEKITPILSNEDEYKIGIWVRDSTQGIGTITYYNPSTGNYGALGHGIVDVDTSELMTVRTGKLLKSNISCIKKGERGTPGELMGIIIDTARTNFGSVIKNTGYGIFGKLNDRYKKSIQTPETDIALKEEIKLGKAYIYSDVLGDGIEKYEIEIQSVNTLSYDISKGVIIKITDKRLLEATNGIVQGMSGSPIIQNGKIIGAVTHVFVNDPTKGYGIFIENMLKEEKKI
;
A
#
# COMPACT_ATOMS: atom_id res chain seq x y z
N MET A 1 -22.18 17.94 16.90
CA MET A 1 -23.46 18.24 16.24
C MET A 1 -24.59 18.21 17.27
N GLU A 2 -24.76 17.12 18.04
CA GLU A 2 -25.75 17.04 19.12
C GLU A 2 -25.74 18.22 20.09
N LYS A 3 -24.56 18.71 20.51
CA LYS A 3 -24.44 19.87 21.41
C LYS A 3 -24.85 21.22 20.78
N ALA A 4 -24.90 21.31 19.45
CA ALA A 4 -25.25 22.53 18.74
C ALA A 4 -26.78 22.71 18.60
N GLY A 5 -27.53 21.61 18.62
CA GLY A 5 -28.99 21.66 18.41
C GLY A 5 -29.35 22.22 17.03
N ASP A 6 -30.29 23.17 17.01
CA ASP A 6 -30.73 23.93 15.85
C ASP A 6 -29.82 25.12 15.49
N LYS A 7 -28.70 25.30 16.21
CA LYS A 7 -27.78 26.41 15.95
C LYS A 7 -26.87 26.11 14.78
N ASP A 8 -26.66 27.13 13.97
CA ASP A 8 -25.70 27.13 12.88
C ASP A 8 -24.32 26.67 13.33
N VAL A 9 -23.72 25.79 12.53
CA VAL A 9 -22.35 25.29 12.70
C VAL A 9 -21.54 25.72 11.49
N THR A 10 -20.33 26.25 11.72
CA THR A 10 -19.41 26.58 10.63
C THR A 10 -18.47 25.41 10.39
N LEU A 11 -18.52 24.85 9.18
CA LEU A 11 -17.63 23.81 8.71
C LEU A 11 -16.42 24.43 8.04
N LYS A 12 -15.21 23.99 8.42
CA LYS A 12 -13.97 24.26 7.69
C LYS A 12 -13.68 23.08 6.77
N ILE A 13 -13.80 23.29 5.46
CA ILE A 13 -13.68 22.25 4.43
C ILE A 13 -12.40 22.50 3.64
N ASN A 14 -11.53 21.50 3.52
CA ASN A 14 -10.41 21.54 2.57
C ASN A 14 -10.82 20.80 1.30
N ARG A 15 -11.00 21.52 0.20
CA ARG A 15 -11.33 20.96 -1.12
C ARG A 15 -10.16 21.20 -2.07
N LYS A 16 -9.35 20.17 -2.30
CA LYS A 16 -8.17 20.21 -3.19
C LYS A 16 -7.17 21.35 -2.85
N GLY A 17 -6.95 21.59 -1.56
CA GLY A 17 -6.06 22.66 -1.07
C GLY A 17 -6.76 23.99 -0.80
N ASN A 18 -7.99 24.18 -1.30
CA ASN A 18 -8.77 25.38 -1.05
C ASN A 18 -9.58 25.21 0.24
N ILE A 19 -9.32 26.09 1.21
CA ILE A 19 -10.07 26.13 2.47
C ILE A 19 -11.35 26.94 2.26
N ILE A 20 -12.50 26.30 2.47
CA ILE A 20 -13.83 26.87 2.37
C ILE A 20 -14.48 26.85 3.77
N TYR A 21 -15.23 27.90 4.09
CA TYR A 21 -16.01 27.97 5.32
C TYR A 21 -17.48 28.02 4.95
N GLU A 22 -18.25 27.00 5.35
CA GLU A 22 -19.68 26.91 5.07
C GLU A 22 -20.47 26.85 6.35
N LYS A 23 -21.63 27.52 6.36
CA LYS A 23 -22.54 27.52 7.51
C LYS A 23 -23.66 26.52 7.24
N ILE A 24 -23.90 25.63 8.19
CA ILE A 24 -24.96 24.62 8.07
C ILE A 24 -25.79 24.60 9.35
N THR A 25 -27.11 24.54 9.19
CA THR A 25 -28.06 24.41 10.29
C THR A 25 -28.45 22.93 10.41
N PRO A 26 -28.15 22.26 11.54
CA PRO A 26 -28.58 20.88 11.75
C PRO A 26 -30.10 20.75 11.81
N ILE A 27 -30.63 19.64 11.31
CA ILE A 27 -32.06 19.33 11.31
C ILE A 27 -32.31 18.16 12.27
N LEU A 28 -33.34 18.26 13.11
CA LEU A 28 -33.76 17.17 13.98
C LEU A 28 -34.28 16.00 13.14
N SER A 29 -33.70 14.82 13.34
CA SER A 29 -34.10 13.59 12.66
C SER A 29 -35.19 12.85 13.44
N ASN A 30 -35.80 11.84 12.81
CA ASN A 30 -36.83 10.99 13.43
C ASN A 30 -36.31 10.11 14.58
N GLU A 31 -34.98 10.12 14.83
CA GLU A 31 -34.31 9.42 15.93
C GLU A 31 -33.99 10.37 17.10
N ASP A 32 -34.60 11.56 17.14
CA ASP A 32 -34.36 12.62 18.14
C ASP A 32 -32.92 13.16 18.18
N GLU A 33 -32.17 13.00 17.08
CA GLU A 33 -30.81 13.52 16.92
C GLU A 33 -30.73 14.62 15.85
N TYR A 34 -29.97 15.69 16.10
CA TYR A 34 -29.67 16.73 15.11
C TYR A 34 -28.60 16.29 14.11
N LYS A 35 -28.93 16.27 12.82
CA LYS A 35 -28.07 15.80 11.72
C LYS A 35 -27.90 16.88 10.64
N ILE A 36 -26.74 16.88 9.99
CA ILE A 36 -26.43 17.79 8.86
C ILE A 36 -26.31 17.06 7.52
N GLY A 37 -26.63 15.76 7.47
CA GLY A 37 -26.64 14.98 6.22
C GLY A 37 -25.25 14.72 5.60
N ILE A 38 -24.17 14.75 6.38
CA ILE A 38 -22.82 14.43 5.88
C ILE A 38 -22.50 12.96 6.12
N TRP A 39 -22.02 12.29 5.08
CA TRP A 39 -21.36 11.00 5.21
C TRP A 39 -19.86 11.20 5.39
N VAL A 40 -19.30 10.72 6.49
CA VAL A 40 -17.88 10.77 6.79
C VAL A 40 -17.28 9.36 6.67
N ARG A 41 -16.21 9.22 5.89
CA ARG A 41 -15.33 8.05 5.92
C ARG A 41 -14.22 8.32 6.94
N ASP A 42 -14.35 7.74 8.12
CA ASP A 42 -13.45 8.02 9.25
C ASP A 42 -12.12 7.25 9.16
N SER A 43 -12.13 6.05 8.57
CA SER A 43 -10.92 5.26 8.39
C SER A 43 -11.00 4.35 7.17
N THR A 44 -9.83 3.84 6.78
CA THR A 44 -9.67 2.79 5.78
C THR A 44 -8.68 1.76 6.31
N GLN A 45 -8.82 0.52 5.87
CA GLN A 45 -7.92 -0.58 6.22
C GLN A 45 -7.63 -1.39 4.96
N GLY A 46 -6.42 -1.95 4.89
CA GLY A 46 -5.99 -2.77 3.79
C GLY A 46 -4.81 -3.62 4.20
N ILE A 47 -4.64 -4.74 3.50
CA ILE A 47 -3.48 -5.62 3.64
C ILE A 47 -2.48 -5.24 2.55
N GLY A 48 -1.21 -5.21 2.91
CA GLY A 48 -0.14 -4.82 2.00
C GLY A 48 1.21 -5.21 2.54
N THR A 49 2.21 -5.10 1.68
CA THR A 49 3.57 -5.55 1.97
C THR A 49 4.50 -4.35 2.18
N ILE A 50 5.34 -4.42 3.21
CA ILE A 50 6.45 -3.49 3.39
C ILE A 50 7.54 -3.88 2.39
N THR A 51 7.94 -2.93 1.56
CA THR A 51 8.96 -3.13 0.52
C THR A 51 10.36 -3.06 1.10
N TYR A 52 10.64 -2.06 1.91
CA TYR A 52 11.97 -1.88 2.49
C TYR A 52 11.88 -1.16 3.82
N TYR A 53 12.94 -1.34 4.61
CA TYR A 53 13.23 -0.55 5.78
C TYR A 53 14.59 0.12 5.56
N ASN A 54 14.66 1.43 5.80
CA ASN A 54 15.88 2.21 5.69
C ASN A 54 16.51 2.34 7.09
N PRO A 55 17.62 1.62 7.38
CA PRO A 55 18.22 1.63 8.71
C PRO A 55 18.82 2.99 9.09
N SER A 56 19.20 3.81 8.11
CA SER A 56 19.81 5.13 8.36
C SER A 56 18.79 6.15 8.86
N THR A 57 17.53 6.07 8.41
CA THR A 57 16.47 7.01 8.78
C THR A 57 15.47 6.43 9.79
N GLY A 58 15.39 5.09 9.87
CA GLY A 58 14.38 4.38 10.64
C GLY A 58 12.99 4.36 9.99
N ASN A 59 12.90 4.79 8.72
CA ASN A 59 11.66 4.80 7.96
C ASN A 59 11.48 3.51 7.16
N TYR A 60 10.26 3.26 6.72
CA TYR A 60 9.94 2.19 5.79
C TYR A 60 9.14 2.72 4.59
N GLY A 61 9.19 1.99 3.48
CA GLY A 61 8.30 2.17 2.33
C GLY A 61 7.48 0.91 2.07
N ALA A 62 6.20 1.07 1.71
CA ALA A 62 5.26 -0.03 1.47
C ALA A 62 4.36 0.25 0.25
N LEU A 63 3.73 -0.81 -0.27
CA LEU A 63 2.81 -0.86 -1.43
C LEU A 63 3.39 -0.48 -2.80
N GLY A 64 4.14 0.62 -2.89
CA GLY A 64 4.58 1.17 -4.17
C GLY A 64 3.50 1.92 -4.95
N HIS A 65 2.32 2.14 -4.35
CA HIS A 65 1.25 3.00 -4.87
C HIS A 65 0.51 3.67 -3.70
N GLY A 66 -0.30 4.68 -4.03
CA GLY A 66 -1.12 5.37 -3.03
C GLY A 66 -2.41 4.62 -2.70
N ILE A 67 -2.88 4.77 -1.47
CA ILE A 67 -4.25 4.42 -1.10
C ILE A 67 -5.17 5.52 -1.61
N VAL A 68 -6.11 5.15 -2.46
CA VAL A 68 -7.15 6.04 -2.97
C VAL A 68 -8.48 5.73 -2.31
N ASP A 69 -9.34 6.74 -2.20
CA ASP A 69 -10.72 6.55 -1.79
C ASP A 69 -11.49 5.86 -2.92
N VAL A 70 -12.27 4.83 -2.58
CA VAL A 70 -12.94 3.96 -3.57
C VAL A 70 -14.02 4.69 -4.37
N ASP A 71 -14.65 5.73 -3.80
CA ASP A 71 -15.75 6.44 -4.44
C ASP A 71 -15.23 7.57 -5.34
N THR A 72 -14.15 8.23 -4.92
CA THR A 72 -13.61 9.41 -5.62
C THR A 72 -12.36 9.12 -6.46
N SER A 73 -11.70 7.98 -6.24
CA SER A 73 -10.37 7.66 -6.77
C SER A 73 -9.29 8.69 -6.41
N GLU A 74 -9.55 9.58 -5.45
CA GLU A 74 -8.59 10.57 -4.99
C GLU A 74 -7.67 9.98 -3.92
N LEU A 75 -6.41 10.42 -3.91
CA LEU A 75 -5.43 9.98 -2.91
C LEU A 75 -5.89 10.40 -1.51
N MET A 76 -6.01 9.42 -0.61
CA MET A 76 -6.45 9.70 0.75
C MET A 76 -5.41 10.49 1.53
N THR A 77 -5.82 11.61 2.13
CA THR A 77 -4.98 12.36 3.06
C THR A 77 -4.90 11.65 4.40
N VAL A 78 -3.68 11.34 4.86
CA VAL A 78 -3.46 10.70 6.16
C VAL A 78 -3.19 11.76 7.21
N ARG A 79 -4.05 11.81 8.24
CA ARG A 79 -3.78 12.60 9.47
C ARG A 79 -2.95 11.78 10.46
N THR A 80 -3.37 10.53 10.67
CA THR A 80 -2.72 9.54 11.53
C THR A 80 -2.96 8.15 10.92
N GLY A 81 -2.01 7.24 11.03
CA GLY A 81 -2.23 5.84 10.70
C GLY A 81 -1.32 4.92 11.48
N LYS A 82 -1.74 3.65 11.58
CA LYS A 82 -0.99 2.58 12.26
C LYS A 82 -0.56 1.55 11.22
N LEU A 83 0.65 1.05 11.39
CA LEU A 83 1.12 -0.15 10.72
C LEU A 83 0.86 -1.33 11.65
N LEU A 84 -0.06 -2.22 11.28
CA LEU A 84 -0.44 -3.38 12.07
C LEU A 84 0.03 -4.67 11.37
N LYS A 85 0.53 -5.64 12.13
CA LYS A 85 0.78 -6.99 11.60
C LYS A 85 -0.57 -7.68 11.35
N SER A 86 -0.78 -8.12 10.12
CA SER A 86 -1.89 -8.99 9.74
C SER A 86 -1.51 -10.45 9.91
N ASN A 87 -2.47 -11.28 10.32
CA ASN A 87 -2.36 -12.74 10.24
C ASN A 87 -3.16 -13.19 9.02
N ILE A 88 -2.48 -13.76 8.02
CA ILE A 88 -3.15 -14.28 6.82
C ILE A 88 -3.96 -15.52 7.23
N SER A 89 -5.26 -15.52 6.92
CA SER A 89 -6.17 -16.61 7.24
C SER A 89 -6.47 -17.50 6.04
N CYS A 90 -6.62 -16.90 4.86
CA CYS A 90 -6.85 -17.62 3.62
C CYS A 90 -6.53 -16.75 2.40
N ILE A 91 -6.49 -17.40 1.23
CA ILE A 91 -6.25 -16.75 -0.05
C ILE A 91 -7.46 -16.98 -0.93
N LYS A 92 -8.04 -15.89 -1.44
CA LYS A 92 -8.96 -15.94 -2.56
C LYS A 92 -8.13 -15.89 -3.85
N LYS A 93 -8.14 -16.97 -4.62
CA LYS A 93 -7.37 -17.03 -5.87
C LYS A 93 -7.88 -16.00 -6.88
N GLY A 94 -6.96 -15.46 -7.68
CA GLY A 94 -7.31 -14.56 -8.77
C GLY A 94 -7.88 -15.30 -9.98
N GLU A 95 -8.79 -14.65 -10.69
CA GLU A 95 -9.37 -15.15 -11.92
C GLU A 95 -9.36 -14.05 -12.98
N ARG A 96 -9.50 -14.43 -14.25
CA ARG A 96 -9.59 -13.45 -15.33
C ARG A 96 -10.79 -12.54 -15.10
N GLY A 97 -10.54 -11.23 -15.01
CA GLY A 97 -11.56 -10.22 -14.72
C GLY A 97 -11.72 -9.89 -13.24
N THR A 98 -11.26 -10.75 -12.32
CA THR A 98 -11.42 -10.56 -10.87
C THR A 98 -10.09 -10.82 -10.14
N PRO A 99 -9.41 -9.78 -9.64
CA PRO A 99 -8.21 -9.95 -8.83
C PRO A 99 -8.47 -10.85 -7.61
N GLY A 100 -7.50 -11.69 -7.29
CA GLY A 100 -7.51 -12.44 -6.03
C GLY A 100 -7.13 -11.54 -4.86
N GLU A 101 -7.21 -12.08 -3.65
CA GLU A 101 -7.01 -11.32 -2.41
C GLU A 101 -6.42 -12.19 -1.30
N LEU A 102 -5.42 -11.66 -0.60
CA LEU A 102 -4.99 -12.18 0.70
C LEU A 102 -5.99 -11.73 1.76
N MET A 103 -6.69 -12.69 2.37
CA MET A 103 -7.61 -12.42 3.46
C MET A 103 -6.90 -12.67 4.78
N GLY A 104 -7.05 -11.75 5.72
CA GLY A 104 -6.40 -11.85 7.00
C GLY A 104 -7.15 -11.12 8.10
N ILE A 105 -6.77 -11.44 9.33
CA ILE A 105 -7.32 -10.83 10.54
C ILE A 105 -6.33 -9.78 11.03
N ILE A 106 -6.84 -8.57 11.24
CA ILE A 106 -6.11 -7.46 11.85
C ILE A 106 -6.60 -7.33 13.29
N ILE A 107 -5.69 -7.49 14.24
CA ILE A 107 -5.97 -7.29 15.66
C ILE A 107 -5.24 -6.02 16.07
N ASP A 108 -5.92 -4.98 16.56
CA ASP A 108 -5.27 -3.75 17.05
C ASP A 108 -4.91 -3.92 18.53
N THR A 109 -3.67 -4.34 18.78
CA THR A 109 -3.10 -4.44 20.13
C THR A 109 -1.76 -3.76 20.16
N ALA A 110 -1.30 -3.45 21.38
CA ALA A 110 0.05 -2.99 21.59
C ALA A 110 1.08 -3.94 20.95
N ARG A 111 0.86 -5.27 20.88
CA ARG A 111 1.78 -6.27 20.32
C ARG A 111 1.73 -6.41 18.79
N THR A 112 0.66 -5.99 18.15
CA THR A 112 0.50 -6.08 16.68
C THR A 112 0.75 -4.74 16.01
N ASN A 113 0.88 -3.64 16.76
CA ASN A 113 1.28 -2.34 16.24
C ASN A 113 2.79 -2.27 15.98
N PHE A 114 3.17 -2.32 14.69
CA PHE A 114 4.54 -2.30 14.20
C PHE A 114 5.09 -0.90 13.98
N GLY A 115 4.23 0.10 13.86
CA GLY A 115 4.67 1.46 13.58
C GLY A 115 3.54 2.43 13.24
N SER A 116 3.94 3.58 12.72
CA SER A 116 3.02 4.63 12.28
C SER A 116 3.09 4.80 10.78
N VAL A 117 1.96 5.19 10.18
CA VAL A 117 1.89 5.71 8.81
C VAL A 117 1.94 7.23 8.90
N ILE A 118 2.93 7.83 8.23
CA ILE A 118 3.15 9.28 8.23
C ILE A 118 2.65 9.90 6.92
N LYS A 119 2.87 9.22 5.78
CA LYS A 119 2.56 9.76 4.46
C LYS A 119 1.97 8.71 3.54
N ASN A 120 0.91 9.07 2.83
CA ASN A 120 0.35 8.33 1.70
C ASN A 120 0.59 9.14 0.42
N THR A 121 1.19 8.52 -0.59
CA THR A 121 1.58 9.18 -1.84
C THR A 121 1.34 8.25 -3.01
N GLY A 122 1.36 8.77 -4.25
CA GLY A 122 1.34 7.93 -5.45
C GLY A 122 2.54 6.96 -5.57
N TYR A 123 3.59 7.13 -4.77
CA TYR A 123 4.81 6.32 -4.77
C TYR A 123 4.79 5.21 -3.71
N GLY A 124 3.74 5.15 -2.89
CA GLY A 124 3.68 4.26 -1.73
C GLY A 124 3.26 4.97 -0.45
N ILE A 125 3.19 4.15 0.59
CA ILE A 125 2.96 4.58 1.97
C ILE A 125 4.29 4.54 2.70
N PHE A 126 4.50 5.54 3.54
CA PHE A 126 5.72 5.67 4.30
C PHE A 126 5.45 6.01 5.75
N GLY A 127 6.37 5.61 6.61
CA GLY A 127 6.23 5.79 8.04
C GLY A 127 7.43 5.28 8.81
N LYS A 128 7.26 5.12 10.12
CA LYS A 128 8.33 4.68 11.04
C LYS A 128 7.93 3.41 11.77
N LEU A 129 8.88 2.48 11.86
CA LEU A 129 8.74 1.30 12.71
C LEU A 129 8.96 1.68 14.18
N ASN A 130 8.29 0.96 15.07
CA ASN A 130 8.53 1.05 16.51
C ASN A 130 9.90 0.45 16.86
N ASP A 131 10.62 1.04 17.81
CA ASP A 131 12.02 0.66 18.14
C ASP A 131 12.20 -0.80 18.50
N ARG A 132 11.19 -1.42 19.10
CA ARG A 132 11.21 -2.85 19.43
C ARG A 132 11.35 -3.76 18.20
N TYR A 133 10.84 -3.35 17.05
CA TYR A 133 10.91 -4.12 15.80
C TYR A 133 12.13 -3.81 14.97
N LYS A 134 12.69 -2.60 15.11
CA LYS A 134 13.96 -2.25 14.45
C LYS A 134 15.05 -3.26 14.80
N LYS A 135 15.09 -3.67 16.08
CA LYS A 135 16.07 -4.65 16.59
C LYS A 135 15.80 -6.10 16.17
N SER A 136 14.59 -6.41 15.69
CA SER A 136 14.24 -7.77 15.24
C SER A 136 14.46 -7.98 13.74
N ILE A 137 14.89 -6.95 13.01
CA ILE A 137 15.23 -7.10 11.59
C ILE A 137 16.55 -7.85 11.51
N GLN A 138 16.48 -9.11 11.06
CA GLN A 138 17.64 -9.97 10.85
C GLN A 138 18.04 -10.05 9.36
N THR A 139 17.30 -9.38 8.50
CA THR A 139 17.55 -9.38 7.06
C THR A 139 18.84 -8.59 6.76
N PRO A 140 19.80 -9.16 6.02
CA PRO A 140 20.99 -8.45 5.60
C PRO A 140 20.64 -7.20 4.79
N GLU A 141 21.45 -6.15 4.94
CA GLU A 141 21.35 -4.98 4.07
C GLU A 141 21.56 -5.41 2.61
N THR A 142 20.70 -4.87 1.74
CA THR A 142 20.68 -5.22 0.32
C THR A 142 20.78 -3.94 -0.49
N ASP A 143 21.70 -3.93 -1.45
CA ASP A 143 21.88 -2.81 -2.36
C ASP A 143 20.63 -2.56 -3.20
N ILE A 144 20.48 -1.32 -3.65
CA ILE A 144 19.47 -0.95 -4.65
C ILE A 144 20.09 -0.95 -6.04
N ALA A 145 19.26 -1.21 -7.05
CA ALA A 145 19.61 -0.99 -8.45
C ALA A 145 18.78 0.17 -9.02
N LEU A 146 19.45 1.07 -9.74
CA LEU A 146 18.81 2.15 -10.48
C LEU A 146 18.12 1.59 -11.73
N LYS A 147 17.16 2.33 -12.28
CA LYS A 147 16.35 1.85 -13.41
C LYS A 147 17.16 1.50 -14.65
N GLU A 148 18.33 2.12 -14.85
CA GLU A 148 19.26 1.85 -15.95
C GLU A 148 19.99 0.50 -15.81
N GLU A 149 20.12 -0.01 -14.59
CA GLU A 149 20.73 -1.30 -14.28
C GLU A 149 19.77 -2.47 -14.53
N ILE A 150 18.46 -2.21 -14.57
CA ILE A 150 17.42 -3.24 -14.72
C ILE A 150 17.47 -3.84 -16.12
N LYS A 151 17.42 -5.18 -16.20
CA LYS A 151 17.42 -5.93 -17.46
C LYS A 151 16.15 -6.76 -17.59
N LEU A 152 15.75 -7.02 -18.83
CA LEU A 152 14.70 -8.00 -19.12
C LEU A 152 15.16 -9.41 -18.71
N GLY A 153 14.20 -10.26 -18.35
CA GLY A 153 14.45 -11.64 -17.97
C GLY A 153 14.32 -11.87 -16.47
N LYS A 154 15.09 -12.85 -15.96
CA LYS A 154 14.88 -13.43 -14.63
C LYS A 154 15.03 -12.41 -13.49
N ALA A 155 14.09 -12.44 -12.57
CA ALA A 155 14.12 -11.71 -11.31
C ALA A 155 13.32 -12.49 -10.24
N TYR A 156 13.17 -11.90 -9.06
CA TYR A 156 12.44 -12.51 -7.95
C TYR A 156 11.58 -11.50 -7.22
N ILE A 157 10.48 -11.96 -6.63
CA ILE A 157 9.74 -11.21 -5.63
C ILE A 157 9.82 -11.92 -4.28
N TYR A 158 9.79 -11.13 -3.21
CA TYR A 158 9.72 -11.65 -1.83
C TYR A 158 8.35 -11.32 -1.26
N SER A 159 7.64 -12.33 -0.78
CA SER A 159 6.28 -12.13 -0.27
C SER A 159 5.91 -13.22 0.73
N ASP A 160 5.16 -12.84 1.76
CA ASP A 160 4.53 -13.76 2.69
C ASP A 160 3.08 -14.00 2.26
N VAL A 161 2.91 -14.91 1.30
CA VAL A 161 1.61 -15.18 0.68
C VAL A 161 0.77 -16.13 1.54
N LEU A 162 1.42 -17.08 2.21
CA LEU A 162 0.77 -18.14 2.97
C LEU A 162 0.65 -17.83 4.48
N GLY A 163 1.32 -16.79 4.99
CA GLY A 163 1.34 -16.43 6.41
C GLY A 163 2.39 -17.17 7.23
N ASP A 164 3.18 -18.05 6.60
CA ASP A 164 4.21 -18.88 7.24
C ASP A 164 5.62 -18.27 7.14
N GLY A 165 5.75 -17.07 6.56
CA GLY A 165 7.00 -16.35 6.43
C GLY A 165 7.29 -15.87 5.01
N ILE A 166 8.36 -15.08 4.89
CA ILE A 166 8.75 -14.48 3.61
C ILE A 166 9.37 -15.55 2.72
N GLU A 167 8.76 -15.77 1.57
CA GLU A 167 9.24 -16.69 0.54
C GLU A 167 9.76 -15.94 -0.69
N LYS A 168 10.69 -16.57 -1.40
CA LYS A 168 11.25 -16.09 -2.66
C LYS A 168 10.56 -16.77 -3.83
N TYR A 169 9.96 -15.99 -4.72
CA TYR A 169 9.27 -16.47 -5.92
C TYR A 169 9.92 -15.95 -7.19
N GLU A 170 10.13 -16.83 -8.15
CA GLU A 170 10.65 -16.49 -9.48
C GLU A 170 9.63 -15.71 -10.33
N ILE A 171 10.14 -14.67 -10.99
CA ILE A 171 9.41 -13.87 -11.96
C ILE A 171 10.28 -13.56 -13.20
N GLU A 172 9.64 -13.06 -14.24
CA GLU A 172 10.28 -12.53 -15.43
C GLU A 172 9.93 -11.04 -15.60
N ILE A 173 10.94 -10.19 -15.77
CA ILE A 173 10.78 -8.79 -16.18
C ILE A 173 10.58 -8.77 -17.70
N GLN A 174 9.36 -8.47 -18.13
CA GLN A 174 8.96 -8.47 -19.55
C GLN A 174 9.14 -7.10 -20.20
N SER A 175 9.12 -6.02 -19.42
CA SER A 175 9.31 -4.66 -19.91
C SER A 175 9.87 -3.74 -18.83
N VAL A 176 10.67 -2.77 -19.24
CA VAL A 176 11.15 -1.65 -18.40
C VAL A 176 10.81 -0.36 -19.12
N ASN A 177 9.99 0.48 -18.50
CA ASN A 177 9.56 1.77 -19.01
C ASN A 177 10.08 2.90 -18.12
N THR A 178 11.25 3.43 -18.49
CA THR A 178 11.93 4.50 -17.74
C THR A 178 11.32 5.89 -17.95
N LEU A 179 10.47 6.04 -18.96
CA LEU A 179 9.80 7.29 -19.35
C LEU A 179 8.29 7.28 -19.07
N SER A 180 7.81 6.29 -18.32
CA SER A 180 6.38 6.18 -18.01
C SER A 180 5.86 7.42 -17.28
N TYR A 181 4.78 8.02 -17.80
CA TYR A 181 4.02 9.05 -17.07
C TYR A 181 3.36 8.49 -15.81
N ASP A 182 3.00 7.20 -15.83
CA ASP A 182 2.48 6.49 -14.67
C ASP A 182 3.63 5.81 -13.93
N ILE A 183 4.03 6.42 -12.82
CA ILE A 183 5.14 5.99 -11.98
C ILE A 183 4.95 4.57 -11.44
N SER A 184 3.70 4.15 -11.23
CA SER A 184 3.38 2.82 -10.70
C SER A 184 3.61 1.71 -11.74
N LYS A 185 3.85 2.07 -13.01
CA LYS A 185 4.02 1.19 -14.17
C LYS A 185 5.44 1.26 -14.77
N GLY A 186 6.45 1.30 -13.89
CA GLY A 186 7.86 1.34 -14.30
C GLY A 186 8.35 0.05 -14.94
N VAL A 187 7.94 -1.12 -14.43
CA VAL A 187 8.24 -2.42 -15.02
C VAL A 187 6.98 -3.25 -15.21
N ILE A 188 6.98 -4.13 -16.20
CA ILE A 188 5.99 -5.21 -16.33
C ILE A 188 6.68 -6.52 -15.93
N ILE A 189 6.08 -7.21 -14.97
CA ILE A 189 6.55 -8.50 -14.48
C ILE A 189 5.54 -9.60 -14.79
N LYS A 190 6.03 -10.83 -14.92
CA LYS A 190 5.23 -12.04 -15.02
C LYS A 190 5.68 -13.06 -13.99
N ILE A 191 4.74 -13.63 -13.24
CA ILE A 191 5.02 -14.72 -12.31
C ILE A 191 5.34 -16.00 -13.09
N THR A 192 6.49 -16.61 -12.81
CA THR A 192 6.91 -17.89 -13.40
C THR A 192 7.04 -19.01 -12.37
N ASP A 193 7.06 -18.67 -11.07
CA ASP A 193 7.10 -19.64 -9.98
C ASP A 193 5.81 -20.46 -9.89
N LYS A 194 5.93 -21.77 -10.09
CA LYS A 194 4.79 -22.70 -10.07
C LYS A 194 4.10 -22.75 -8.71
N ARG A 195 4.85 -22.66 -7.60
CA ARG A 195 4.28 -22.73 -6.24
C ARG A 195 3.34 -21.56 -6.00
N LEU A 196 3.78 -20.36 -6.41
CA LEU A 196 2.96 -19.16 -6.28
C LEU A 196 1.72 -19.23 -7.17
N LEU A 197 1.89 -19.64 -8.43
CA LEU A 197 0.77 -19.80 -9.38
C LEU A 197 -0.26 -20.82 -8.88
N GLU A 198 0.17 -21.95 -8.34
CA GLU A 198 -0.72 -22.98 -7.78
C GLU A 198 -1.50 -22.45 -6.56
N ALA A 199 -0.87 -21.65 -5.71
CA ALA A 199 -1.49 -21.08 -4.52
C ALA A 199 -2.49 -19.96 -4.83
N THR A 200 -2.20 -19.11 -5.82
CA THR A 200 -2.87 -17.80 -5.97
C THR A 200 -3.43 -17.50 -7.37
N ASN A 201 -3.06 -18.29 -8.38
CA ASN A 201 -3.19 -18.00 -9.81
C ASN A 201 -2.38 -16.79 -10.33
N GLY A 202 -1.52 -16.17 -9.51
CA GLY A 202 -0.68 -15.05 -9.92
C GLY A 202 -0.52 -13.98 -8.84
N ILE A 203 -0.58 -12.71 -9.23
CA ILE A 203 -0.52 -11.58 -8.31
C ILE A 203 -1.91 -11.34 -7.74
N VAL A 204 -2.00 -11.25 -6.42
CA VAL A 204 -3.25 -10.99 -5.69
C VAL A 204 -3.12 -9.72 -4.85
N GLN A 205 -4.25 -9.13 -4.49
CA GLN A 205 -4.29 -7.99 -3.56
C GLN A 205 -3.66 -8.40 -2.23
N GLY A 206 -2.86 -7.51 -1.65
CA GLY A 206 -2.01 -7.79 -0.48
C GLY A 206 -0.52 -8.00 -0.83
N MET A 207 -0.22 -8.49 -2.04
CA MET A 207 1.16 -8.56 -2.56
C MET A 207 1.70 -7.20 -3.02
N SER A 208 0.86 -6.17 -3.12
CA SER A 208 1.32 -4.81 -3.41
C SER A 208 2.36 -4.40 -2.36
N GLY A 209 3.54 -4.00 -2.83
CA GLY A 209 4.70 -3.72 -2.02
C GLY A 209 5.72 -4.85 -1.94
N SER A 210 5.45 -6.05 -2.45
CA SER A 210 6.44 -7.14 -2.51
C SER A 210 7.72 -6.65 -3.19
N PRO A 211 8.89 -6.74 -2.53
CA PRO A 211 10.14 -6.27 -3.10
C PRO A 211 10.49 -7.08 -4.34
N ILE A 212 10.90 -6.40 -5.41
CA ILE A 212 11.40 -7.00 -6.63
C ILE A 212 12.94 -6.94 -6.59
N ILE A 213 13.59 -8.10 -6.73
CA ILE A 213 15.04 -8.27 -6.64
C ILE A 213 15.56 -8.82 -7.97
N GLN A 214 16.57 -8.17 -8.53
CA GLN A 214 17.34 -8.67 -9.67
C GLN A 214 18.83 -8.51 -9.38
N ASN A 215 19.64 -9.51 -9.73
CA ASN A 215 21.10 -9.51 -9.50
C ASN A 215 21.50 -9.19 -8.05
N GLY A 216 20.71 -9.66 -7.08
CA GLY A 216 20.96 -9.42 -5.66
C GLY A 216 20.64 -8.00 -5.17
N LYS A 217 20.07 -7.14 -6.02
CA LYS A 217 19.70 -5.76 -5.68
C LYS A 217 18.18 -5.57 -5.69
N ILE A 218 17.66 -4.74 -4.79
CA ILE A 218 16.25 -4.30 -4.84
C ILE A 218 16.11 -3.34 -6.02
N ILE A 219 15.22 -3.64 -6.95
CA ILE A 219 14.94 -2.77 -8.10
C ILE A 219 13.64 -1.99 -7.94
N GLY A 220 12.74 -2.45 -7.06
CA GLY A 220 11.39 -1.91 -6.99
C GLY A 220 10.43 -2.71 -6.12
N ALA A 221 9.15 -2.41 -6.29
CA ALA A 221 8.05 -3.09 -5.61
C ALA A 221 6.93 -3.43 -6.60
N VAL A 222 6.23 -4.55 -6.37
CA VAL A 222 4.99 -4.89 -7.10
C VAL A 222 3.91 -3.88 -6.75
N THR A 223 3.15 -3.39 -7.72
CA THR A 223 2.09 -2.39 -7.51
C THR A 223 0.69 -2.94 -7.82
N HIS A 224 0.36 -3.07 -9.10
CA HIS A 224 -0.97 -3.46 -9.58
C HIS A 224 -0.89 -4.73 -10.44
N VAL A 225 -1.93 -5.56 -10.35
CA VAL A 225 -2.11 -6.74 -11.20
C VAL A 225 -2.84 -6.38 -12.50
N PHE A 226 -2.59 -7.13 -13.57
CA PHE A 226 -3.37 -7.01 -14.81
C PHE A 226 -4.70 -7.74 -14.63
N VAL A 227 -5.82 -7.02 -14.73
CA VAL A 227 -7.17 -7.58 -14.53
C VAL A 227 -7.45 -8.76 -15.47
N ASN A 228 -6.93 -8.74 -16.69
CA ASN A 228 -7.14 -9.79 -17.69
C ASN A 228 -6.13 -10.95 -17.62
N ASP A 229 -5.04 -10.79 -16.88
CA ASP A 229 -3.97 -11.79 -16.75
C ASP A 229 -3.35 -11.67 -15.35
N PRO A 230 -3.86 -12.41 -14.34
CA PRO A 230 -3.37 -12.29 -12.98
C PRO A 230 -1.91 -12.70 -12.84
N THR A 231 -1.32 -13.42 -13.81
CA THR A 231 0.10 -13.77 -13.78
C THR A 231 1.00 -12.58 -14.06
N LYS A 232 0.46 -11.45 -14.52
CA LYS A 232 1.20 -10.23 -14.85
C LYS A 232 0.84 -9.08 -13.94
N GLY A 233 1.82 -8.21 -13.74
CA GLY A 233 1.63 -7.01 -12.95
C GLY A 233 2.63 -5.93 -13.30
N TYR A 234 2.45 -4.80 -12.64
CA TYR A 234 3.32 -3.65 -12.71
C TYR A 234 4.23 -3.59 -11.48
N GLY A 235 5.36 -2.89 -11.64
CA GLY A 235 6.21 -2.51 -10.52
C GLY A 235 6.71 -1.08 -10.63
N ILE A 236 6.91 -0.45 -9.48
CA ILE A 236 7.53 0.86 -9.33
C ILE A 236 9.03 0.71 -9.07
N PHE A 237 9.85 1.66 -9.53
CA PHE A 237 11.28 1.68 -9.24
C PHE A 237 11.58 2.08 -7.79
N ILE A 238 12.55 1.41 -7.17
CA ILE A 238 12.95 1.67 -5.77
C ILE A 238 13.45 3.11 -5.58
N GLU A 239 14.16 3.66 -6.58
CA GLU A 239 14.66 5.04 -6.56
C GLU A 239 13.53 6.07 -6.38
N ASN A 240 12.36 5.81 -6.98
CA ASN A 240 11.21 6.70 -6.88
C ASN A 240 10.62 6.66 -5.47
N MET A 241 10.54 5.47 -4.86
CA MET A 241 10.07 5.31 -3.50
C MET A 241 11.01 6.00 -2.50
N LEU A 242 12.33 5.79 -2.64
CA LEU A 242 13.34 6.39 -1.76
C LEU A 242 13.41 7.92 -1.90
N LYS A 243 13.22 8.45 -3.11
CA LYS A 243 13.15 9.90 -3.33
C LYS A 243 11.96 10.53 -2.62
N GLU A 244 10.84 9.83 -2.53
CA GLU A 244 9.66 10.30 -1.80
C GLU A 244 9.81 10.13 -0.28
N GLU A 245 10.46 9.05 0.18
CA GLU A 245 10.80 8.83 1.59
C GLU A 245 11.62 10.00 2.18
N LYS A 246 12.55 10.58 1.40
CA LYS A 246 13.36 11.74 1.83
C LYS A 246 12.56 13.01 2.12
N LYS A 247 11.26 13.06 1.77
CA LYS A 247 10.37 14.20 2.01
C LYS A 247 9.50 14.03 3.25
N ILE A 248 9.90 13.14 4.15
CA ILE A 248 9.25 12.80 5.44
C ILE A 248 10.15 13.28 6.55
#